data_AF-A0A957ZK04-F1
#
_entry.id   AF-A0A957ZK04-F1
#
_cell.length_a   1.000
_cell.length_b   1.000
_cell.length_c   1.000
_cell.angle_alpha   90.00
_cell.angle_beta   90.00
_cell.angle_gamma   90.00
#
_symmetry.space_group_name_H-M   'P 1'
#
loop_
_entity.id
_entity.type
_entity.pdbx_description
1 polymer ?
#
loop_
_entity_poly.entity_id
_entity_poly.type
_entity_poly.pdbx_seq_one_letter_code
_entity_poly.pdbx_strand_id
1 'polypeptide(L)' 'GLEHGYDYICTMDADFSHSPESLPALIDKAASGYDLVIGSRYVRGGAVVGSPPLRKFISYAANTL' A
#
# COMPACT_ATOMS: atom_id res chain seq x y z
N GLY A 1 -10.37 13.79 -10.06
CA GLY A 1 -10.41 12.35 -10.39
C GLY A 1 -11.83 11.84 -10.44
N LEU A 2 -12.49 11.69 -9.29
CA LEU A 2 -13.90 11.28 -9.21
C LEU A 2 -14.84 12.23 -9.99
N GLU A 3 -14.51 13.51 -10.07
CA GLU A 3 -15.23 14.51 -10.91
C GLU A 3 -15.23 14.18 -12.42
N HIS A 4 -14.33 13.31 -12.87
CA HIS A 4 -14.25 12.82 -14.25
C HIS A 4 -14.96 11.47 -14.44
N GLY A 5 -15.69 10.98 -13.43
CA GLY A 5 -16.45 9.73 -13.51
C GLY A 5 -15.65 8.45 -13.30
N TYR A 6 -14.44 8.52 -12.74
CA TYR A 6 -13.69 7.32 -12.34
C TYR A 6 -14.21 6.76 -11.03
N ASP A 7 -14.39 5.43 -10.97
CA ASP A 7 -14.89 4.75 -9.77
C ASP A 7 -13.85 4.68 -8.64
N TYR A 8 -12.56 4.57 -9.01
CA TYR A 8 -11.46 4.41 -8.06
C TYR A 8 -10.27 5.30 -8.42
N ILE A 9 -9.57 5.80 -7.39
CA ILE A 9 -8.28 6.49 -7.53
C ILE A 9 -7.23 5.63 -6.84
N CYS A 10 -6.23 5.20 -7.61
CA CYS A 10 -5.08 4.45 -7.10
C CYS A 10 -3.84 5.35 -7.09
N THR A 11 -3.06 5.29 -6.01
CA THR A 11 -1.79 6.03 -5.89
C THR A 11 -0.66 5.03 -5.64
N MET A 12 0.43 5.16 -6.37
CA MET A 12 1.68 4.40 -6.15
C MET A 12 2.88 5.21 -6.63
N ASP A 13 4.06 4.83 -6.16
CA ASP A 13 5.33 5.40 -6.59
C ASP A 13 5.77 4.80 -7.94
N ALA A 14 6.35 5.62 -8.81
CA ALA A 14 6.80 5.21 -10.14
C ALA A 14 8.15 4.48 -10.15
N ASP A 15 8.76 4.24 -8.99
CA ASP A 15 10.08 3.62 -8.84
C ASP A 15 10.02 2.09 -8.64
N PHE A 16 8.82 1.50 -8.78
CA PHE A 16 8.54 0.07 -8.54
C PHE A 16 8.81 -0.41 -7.11
N SER A 17 8.96 0.50 -6.14
CA SER A 17 8.97 0.12 -4.72
C SER A 17 7.62 -0.44 -4.27
N HIS A 18 6.54 -0.06 -4.96
CA HIS A 18 5.22 -0.67 -4.89
C HIS A 18 5.01 -1.57 -6.12
N SER A 19 4.79 -2.86 -5.90
CA SER A 19 4.53 -3.83 -6.99
C SER A 19 3.17 -3.56 -7.64
N PRO A 20 3.11 -3.26 -8.96
CA PRO A 20 1.84 -3.07 -9.67
C PRO A 20 0.95 -4.32 -9.65
N GLU A 21 1.53 -5.50 -9.50
CA GLU A 21 0.83 -6.78 -9.36
C GLU A 21 -0.07 -6.83 -8.11
N SER A 22 0.14 -5.93 -7.15
CA SER A 22 -0.72 -5.81 -5.96
C SER A 22 -2.00 -5.02 -6.22
N LEU A 23 -2.08 -4.22 -7.31
CA LEU A 23 -3.24 -3.37 -7.60
C LEU A 23 -4.56 -4.14 -7.72
N PRO A 24 -4.66 -5.28 -8.44
CA PRO A 24 -5.92 -5.99 -8.57
C PRO A 24 -6.53 -6.36 -7.20
N ALA A 25 -5.70 -6.85 -6.28
CA ALA A 25 -6.16 -7.20 -4.93
C ALA A 25 -6.65 -5.99 -4.13
N LEU A 26 -6.06 -4.79 -4.34
CA LEU A 26 -6.51 -3.55 -3.68
C LEU A 26 -7.84 -3.08 -4.26
N ILE A 27 -8.00 -3.17 -5.58
CA ILE A 27 -9.24 -2.78 -6.29
C ILE A 27 -10.37 -3.75 -5.92
N ASP A 28 -10.12 -5.06 -5.87
CA ASP A 28 -11.10 -6.06 -5.46
C ASP A 28 -11.62 -5.79 -4.04
N LYS A 29 -10.73 -5.33 -3.14
CA LYS A 29 -11.13 -4.91 -1.80
C LYS A 29 -12.00 -3.65 -1.85
N ALA A 30 -11.63 -2.64 -2.61
CA ALA A 30 -12.47 -1.43 -2.75
C ALA A 30 -13.86 -1.80 -3.30
N ALA A 31 -13.91 -2.66 -4.33
CA ALA A 31 -15.14 -3.16 -4.94
C ALA A 31 -16.01 -3.98 -3.97
N SER A 32 -15.42 -4.57 -2.93
CA SER A 32 -16.17 -5.27 -1.86
C SER A 32 -16.83 -4.33 -0.83
N GLY A 33 -16.76 -3.01 -1.04
CA GLY A 33 -17.44 -2.00 -0.22
C GLY A 33 -16.56 -1.27 0.79
N TYR A 34 -15.24 -1.30 0.62
CA TYR A 34 -14.31 -0.54 1.47
C TYR A 34 -14.04 0.82 0.84
N ASP A 35 -14.25 1.90 1.62
CA ASP A 35 -14.03 3.28 1.14
C ASP A 35 -12.55 3.62 0.93
N LEU A 36 -11.65 2.93 1.64
CA LEU A 36 -10.21 3.11 1.56
C LEU A 36 -9.48 1.78 1.75
N VAL A 37 -8.55 1.49 0.85
CA VAL A 37 -7.70 0.30 0.90
C VAL A 37 -6.24 0.72 0.83
N ILE A 38 -5.43 0.24 1.79
CA ILE A 38 -4.01 0.59 1.91
C ILE A 38 -3.16 -0.68 1.81
N GLY A 39 -2.19 -0.68 0.89
CA GLY A 39 -1.13 -1.68 0.89
C GLY A 39 -0.21 -1.46 2.09
N SER A 40 -0.20 -2.39 3.05
CA SER A 40 0.56 -2.23 4.29
C SER A 40 1.76 -3.17 4.39
N ARG A 41 2.89 -2.60 4.78
CA ARG A 41 4.15 -3.32 5.07
C ARG A 41 4.16 -3.95 6.47
N TYR A 42 3.20 -3.60 7.33
CA TYR A 42 3.22 -3.92 8.76
C TYR A 42 2.12 -4.90 9.20
N VAL A 43 1.21 -5.29 8.30
CA VAL A 43 0.21 -6.34 8.56
C VAL A 43 0.78 -7.73 8.28
N ARG A 44 0.10 -8.78 8.73
CA ARG A 44 0.49 -10.17 8.45
C ARG A 44 0.60 -10.40 6.93
N GLY A 45 1.78 -10.86 6.48
CA GLY A 45 2.09 -11.06 5.06
C GLY A 45 2.71 -9.85 4.36
N GLY A 46 2.69 -8.68 4.99
CA GLY A 46 3.41 -7.49 4.53
C GLY A 46 4.90 -7.56 4.87
N ALA A 47 5.75 -7.00 3.99
CA ALA A 47 7.19 -6.99 4.18
C ALA A 47 7.86 -5.81 3.48
N VAL A 48 9.10 -5.52 3.91
CA VAL A 48 10.02 -4.61 3.21
C VAL A 48 11.27 -5.39 2.83
N VAL A 49 11.52 -5.53 1.54
CA VAL A 49 12.67 -6.26 0.99
C VAL A 49 13.81 -5.27 0.71
N GLY A 50 15.06 -5.69 0.91
CA GLY A 50 16.26 -4.87 0.58
C GLY A 50 16.57 -3.68 1.49
N SER A 51 15.75 -3.36 2.50
CA SER A 51 16.01 -2.24 3.43
C SER A 51 16.96 -2.63 4.58
N PRO A 52 17.94 -1.78 4.97
CA PRO A 52 18.84 -2.03 6.09
C PRO A 52 18.11 -2.29 7.42
N PRO A 53 18.61 -3.18 8.30
CA PRO A 53 17.94 -3.53 9.55
C PRO A 53 17.66 -2.34 10.48
N LEU A 54 18.60 -1.39 10.59
CA LEU A 54 18.41 -0.18 11.40
C LEU A 54 17.27 0.70 10.84
N ARG A 55 17.21 0.87 9.51
CA ARG A 55 16.13 1.61 8.85
C ARG A 55 14.78 0.94 9.09
N LYS A 56 14.73 -0.40 9.01
CA LYS A 56 13.52 -1.16 9.34
C LYS A 56 13.10 -0.93 10.78
N PHE A 57 14.02 -1.05 11.74
CA PHE A 57 13.72 -0.84 13.16
C PHE A 57 13.16 0.56 13.43
N ILE A 58 13.82 1.62 12.94
CA ILE A 58 13.35 3.00 13.10
C ILE A 58 11.95 3.16 12.49
N SER A 59 11.73 2.60 11.30
CA SER A 59 10.45 2.67 10.59
C SER A 59 9.33 1.94 11.33
N TYR A 60 9.60 0.77 11.92
CA TYR A 60 8.63 0.05 12.76
C TYR A 60 8.35 0.81 14.06
N ALA A 61 9.39 1.29 14.75
CA ALA A 61 9.24 2.04 15.99
C ALA A 61 8.41 3.31 15.78
N ALA A 62 8.67 4.07 14.72
CA ALA A 62 7.90 5.26 14.36
C ALA A 62 6.45 4.96 13.93
N ASN A 63 6.14 3.73 13.51
CA ASN A 63 4.77 3.31 13.22
C ASN A 63 4.02 2.86 14.49
N THR A 64 4.73 2.46 15.55
CA THR A 64 4.15 1.98 16.81
C THR A 64 4.05 3.02 17.92
N LEU A 65 4.89 4.06 17.84
CA LEU A 65 4.90 5.22 18.75
C LEU A 65 3.98 6.31 18.24
#